data_AF-A0A2T6JC89-F1
#
_entry.id   AF-A0A2T6JC89-F1
#
_cell.length_a   1.000
_cell.length_b   1.000
_cell.length_c   1.000
_cell.angle_alpha   90.00
_cell.angle_beta   90.00
_cell.angle_gamma   90.00
#
_symmetry.space_group_name_H-M   'P 1'
#
loop_
_entity.id
_entity.type
_entity.pdbx_description
1 polymer ?
#
loop_
_entity_poly.entity_id
_entity_poly.type
_entity_poly.pdbx_seq_one_letter_code
_entity_poly.pdbx_strand_id
1 'polypeptide(L)'
;MNQVFKNLTRRPRSVRQQGFTLVELAVVLAVIGLIIGAVAIGKDVQRNAEYTKIKNKFVDQWEQAYNQYYQRAGVVLGDSQTAPQNMVNGEQFVGGGARSGRNMTTVTPPGAICDKSLGQGMTARAGDRTDLRTLMTRVGVRMPPGRAEGLEDRYVYLDTNGNPQEVQVCFQWNVPLSSGSAANAVGDGAGNVMIITGLTPDLARALDQMIDGKPDEREGRFRRQGVLNNAGGTTPNAPGQEWQASNRDQFGTSNDRAFDEDQIAIVTAIYRMNQ
;
A
#
# COMPACT_ATOMS: atom_id res chain seq x y z
N MET A 1 72.53 -27.61 -49.61
CA MET A 1 71.98 -27.44 -48.23
C MET A 1 70.46 -27.34 -48.38
N ASN A 2 69.72 -28.45 -48.30
CA ASN A 2 69.00 -28.94 -47.11
C ASN A 2 68.34 -27.81 -46.31
N GLN A 3 67.00 -27.75 -46.28
CA GLN A 3 66.18 -28.25 -45.16
C GLN A 3 64.70 -28.36 -45.58
N VAL A 4 64.20 -29.60 -45.63
CA VAL A 4 62.78 -29.92 -45.84
C VAL A 4 62.10 -29.87 -44.46
N PHE A 5 61.29 -28.84 -44.20
CA PHE A 5 60.45 -28.75 -43.02
C PHE A 5 59.25 -29.71 -43.17
N LYS A 6 59.31 -30.86 -42.48
CA LYS A 6 58.16 -31.75 -42.31
C LYS A 6 57.22 -31.15 -41.25
N ASN A 7 56.15 -30.50 -41.71
CA ASN A 7 55.03 -30.13 -40.84
C ASN A 7 54.30 -31.40 -40.37
N LEU A 8 54.62 -31.85 -39.15
CA LEU A 8 53.85 -32.86 -38.43
C LEU A 8 52.53 -32.22 -37.96
N THR A 9 51.51 -32.29 -38.80
CA THR A 9 50.13 -31.97 -38.42
C THR A 9 49.68 -32.95 -37.32
N ARG A 10 49.72 -32.49 -36.07
CA ARG A 10 49.19 -33.21 -34.91
C ARG A 10 47.66 -33.22 -35.03
N ARG A 11 47.10 -34.35 -35.45
CA ARG A 11 45.64 -34.54 -35.52
C ARG A 11 45.01 -34.27 -34.13
N PRO A 12 43.99 -33.43 -34.02
CA PRO A 12 43.27 -33.25 -32.76
C PRO A 12 42.64 -34.58 -32.36
N ARG A 13 42.86 -35.00 -31.11
CA ARG A 13 42.24 -36.20 -30.54
C ARG A 13 40.75 -35.93 -30.44
N SER A 14 39.94 -36.63 -31.24
CA SER A 14 38.49 -36.67 -31.08
C SER A 14 38.18 -37.26 -29.71
N VAL A 15 37.79 -36.41 -28.75
CA VAL A 15 37.18 -36.87 -27.50
C VAL A 15 35.87 -37.54 -27.91
N ARG A 16 35.73 -38.85 -27.66
CA ARG A 16 34.46 -39.54 -27.90
C ARG A 16 33.42 -38.88 -27.01
N GLN A 17 32.43 -38.21 -27.60
CA GLN A 17 31.26 -37.75 -26.86
C GLN A 17 30.54 -39.00 -26.35
N GLN A 18 30.65 -39.27 -25.04
CA GLN A 18 29.78 -40.22 -24.37
C GLN A 18 28.40 -39.57 -24.32
N GLY A 19 27.43 -40.13 -25.05
CA GLY A 19 26.04 -39.69 -24.99
C GLY A 19 25.46 -39.97 -23.61
N PHE A 20 24.56 -39.10 -23.15
CA PHE A 20 23.82 -39.31 -21.91
C PHE A 20 22.84 -40.46 -22.07
N THR A 21 22.75 -41.33 -21.06
CA THR A 21 21.76 -42.40 -21.04
C THR A 21 20.35 -41.85 -20.78
N LEU A 22 19.32 -42.55 -21.25
CA LEU A 22 17.93 -42.20 -20.94
C LEU A 22 17.68 -42.11 -19.43
N VAL A 23 18.34 -42.96 -18.64
CA VAL A 23 18.23 -43.00 -17.18
C VAL A 23 18.84 -41.76 -16.54
N GLU A 24 20.02 -41.32 -16.97
CA GLU A 24 20.66 -40.10 -16.45
C GLU A 24 19.81 -38.86 -16.75
N LEU A 25 19.27 -38.73 -17.96
CA LEU A 25 18.38 -37.62 -18.30
C LEU A 25 17.05 -37.68 -17.53
N ALA A 26 16.49 -38.87 -17.31
CA ALA A 26 15.25 -39.04 -16.55
C ALA A 26 15.42 -38.60 -15.08
N VAL A 27 16.53 -38.98 -14.45
CA VAL A 27 16.82 -38.58 -13.06
C VAL A 27 17.06 -37.07 -12.97
N VAL A 28 17.77 -36.47 -13.92
CA VAL A 28 18.03 -35.02 -13.94
C VAL A 28 16.73 -34.23 -14.03
N LEU A 29 15.81 -34.60 -14.93
CA LEU A 29 14.52 -33.93 -15.07
C LEU A 29 13.64 -34.09 -13.83
N ALA A 30 13.65 -35.27 -13.20
CA ALA A 30 12.94 -35.49 -11.95
C ALA A 30 13.46 -34.60 -10.81
N VAL A 31 14.79 -34.48 -10.68
CA VAL A 31 15.42 -33.61 -9.67
C VAL A 31 15.11 -32.14 -9.95
N ILE A 32 15.22 -31.68 -11.21
CA ILE A 32 14.87 -30.30 -11.58
C ILE A 32 13.39 -30.01 -11.29
N GLY A 33 12.47 -30.93 -11.63
CA GLY A 33 11.05 -30.79 -11.34
C GLY A 33 10.75 -30.66 -9.85
N LEU A 34 11.42 -31.45 -9.01
CA LEU A 34 11.29 -31.38 -7.55
C LEU A 34 11.81 -30.04 -6.99
N ILE A 35 12.97 -29.57 -7.48
CA ILE A 35 13.56 -28.30 -7.04
C ILE A 35 12.66 -27.12 -7.44
N ILE A 36 12.17 -27.08 -8.68
CA ILE A 36 11.28 -26.01 -9.14
C ILE A 36 9.99 -25.99 -8.33
N GLY A 37 9.40 -27.16 -8.05
CA GLY A 37 8.20 -27.27 -7.22
C GLY A 37 8.39 -26.69 -5.81
N ALA A 38 9.54 -26.98 -5.17
CA ALA A 38 9.85 -26.45 -3.84
C ALA A 38 10.08 -24.92 -3.85
N VAL A 39 10.78 -24.39 -4.86
CA VAL A 39 11.06 -22.94 -4.96
C VAL A 39 9.79 -22.12 -5.20
N ALA A 40 8.83 -22.65 -5.98
CA ALA A 40 7.57 -21.97 -6.25
C ALA A 40 6.80 -21.66 -4.95
N ILE A 41 6.71 -22.64 -4.05
CA ILE A 41 6.05 -22.48 -2.73
C ILE A 41 6.80 -21.47 -1.86
N GLY A 42 8.14 -21.51 -1.87
CA GLY A 42 8.97 -20.61 -1.08
C GLY A 42 8.77 -19.12 -1.42
N LYS A 43 8.59 -18.79 -2.70
CA LYS A 43 8.35 -17.41 -3.16
C LYS A 43 7.02 -16.85 -2.64
N ASP A 44 5.95 -17.65 -2.67
CA ASP A 44 4.64 -17.22 -2.18
C ASP A 44 4.63 -17.04 -0.67
N VAL A 45 5.27 -17.95 0.07
CA VAL A 45 5.42 -17.84 1.54
C VAL A 45 6.20 -16.58 1.90
N GLN A 46 7.28 -16.29 1.19
CA GLN A 46 8.06 -15.08 1.41
C GLN A 46 7.24 -13.81 1.15
N ARG A 47 6.46 -13.76 0.07
CA ARG A 47 5.58 -12.63 -0.25
C ARG A 47 4.54 -12.38 0.85
N ASN A 48 3.86 -13.44 1.29
CA ASN A 48 2.88 -13.34 2.37
C ASN A 48 3.52 -12.86 3.68
N ALA A 49 4.73 -13.34 3.99
CA ALA A 49 5.47 -12.90 5.17
C ALA A 49 5.85 -11.41 5.09
N GLU A 50 6.23 -10.89 3.92
CA GLU A 50 6.49 -9.46 3.73
C GLU A 50 5.20 -8.63 3.90
N TYR A 51 4.05 -9.09 3.40
CA TYR A 51 2.77 -8.41 3.61
C TYR A 51 2.39 -8.37 5.10
N THR A 52 2.53 -9.49 5.82
CA THR A 52 2.32 -9.54 7.28
C THR A 52 3.29 -8.62 8.03
N LYS A 53 4.54 -8.52 7.57
CA LYS A 53 5.53 -7.61 8.15
C LYS A 53 5.15 -6.16 7.94
N ILE A 54 4.71 -5.76 6.74
CA ILE A 54 4.21 -4.40 6.46
C ILE A 54 3.04 -4.06 7.38
N LYS A 55 2.06 -4.98 7.51
CA LYS A 55 0.94 -4.82 8.44
C LYS A 55 1.41 -4.56 9.87
N ASN A 56 2.20 -5.47 10.43
CA ASN A 56 2.56 -5.45 11.86
C ASN A 56 3.59 -4.37 12.23
N LYS A 57 4.55 -4.11 11.34
CA LYS A 57 5.68 -3.19 11.60
C LYS A 57 5.41 -1.77 11.16
N PHE A 58 4.51 -1.55 10.20
CA PHE A 58 4.25 -0.22 9.68
C PHE A 58 2.82 0.21 9.96
N VAL A 59 1.81 -0.46 9.37
CA VAL A 59 0.40 -0.04 9.47
C VAL A 59 -0.11 -0.03 10.91
N ASP A 60 0.13 -1.12 11.65
CA ASP A 60 -0.34 -1.25 13.04
C ASP A 60 0.39 -0.32 14.00
N GLN A 61 1.66 -0.02 13.72
CA GLN A 61 2.43 0.93 14.53
C GLN A 61 1.87 2.35 14.37
N TRP A 62 1.43 2.71 13.17
CA TRP A 62 0.77 4.00 12.91
C TRP A 62 -0.63 4.07 13.54
N GLU A 63 -1.44 3.01 13.48
CA GLU A 63 -2.72 2.94 14.21
C GLU A 63 -2.50 3.10 15.73
N GLN A 64 -1.51 2.41 16.29
CA GLN A 64 -1.17 2.53 17.70
C GLN A 64 -0.67 3.94 18.06
N ALA A 65 0.16 4.56 17.23
CA ALA A 65 0.64 5.93 17.45
C ALA A 65 -0.51 6.94 17.45
N TYR A 66 -1.47 6.80 16.53
CA TYR A 66 -2.68 7.62 16.51
C TYR A 66 -3.49 7.48 17.79
N ASN A 67 -3.73 6.24 18.25
CA ASN A 67 -4.47 5.98 19.49
C ASN A 67 -3.72 6.53 20.72
N GLN A 68 -2.39 6.40 20.77
CA GLN A 68 -1.56 6.98 21.83
C GLN A 68 -1.60 8.51 21.82
N TYR A 69 -1.63 9.14 20.64
CA TYR A 69 -1.81 10.59 20.54
C TYR A 69 -3.11 11.00 21.18
N TYR A 70 -4.22 10.35 20.80
CA TYR A 70 -5.55 10.66 21.34
C TYR A 70 -5.60 10.50 22.87
N GLN A 71 -5.03 9.42 23.41
CA GLN A 71 -4.95 9.17 24.85
C GLN A 71 -4.12 10.22 25.62
N ARG A 72 -3.09 10.82 24.99
CA ARG A 72 -2.20 11.81 25.62
C ARG A 72 -2.71 13.24 25.47
N ALA A 73 -3.21 13.58 24.28
CA ALA A 73 -3.67 14.93 23.95
C ALA A 73 -5.11 15.19 24.39
N GLY A 74 -5.92 14.14 24.57
CA GLY A 74 -7.35 14.24 24.86
C GLY A 74 -8.20 14.72 23.68
N VAL A 75 -7.58 14.93 22.51
CA VAL A 75 -8.21 15.36 21.27
C VAL A 75 -7.59 14.64 20.08
N VAL A 76 -8.29 14.65 18.95
CA VAL A 76 -7.82 14.02 17.71
C VAL A 76 -6.58 14.74 17.17
N LEU A 77 -5.78 14.04 16.36
CA LEU A 77 -4.55 14.56 15.76
C LEU A 77 -4.78 15.90 15.04
N GLY A 78 -4.07 16.95 15.48
CA GLY A 78 -4.18 18.30 14.91
C GLY A 78 -5.47 19.07 15.28
N ASP A 79 -6.24 18.58 16.26
CA ASP A 79 -7.40 19.30 16.78
C ASP A 79 -7.03 20.19 17.98
N SER A 80 -7.88 21.18 18.29
CA SER A 80 -7.67 22.12 19.39
C SER A 80 -8.17 21.55 20.72
N GLN A 81 -7.34 21.59 21.77
CA GLN A 81 -7.73 21.19 23.12
C GLN A 81 -8.74 22.13 23.79
N THR A 82 -8.78 23.40 23.37
CA THR A 82 -9.67 24.42 23.96
C THR A 82 -10.95 24.61 23.15
N ALA A 83 -10.96 24.21 21.88
CA ALA A 83 -12.14 24.22 21.02
C ALA A 83 -12.22 22.95 20.14
N PRO A 84 -12.41 21.75 20.75
CA PRO A 84 -12.36 20.49 20.01
C PRO A 84 -13.42 20.42 18.92
N GLN A 85 -12.99 20.01 17.72
CA GLN A 85 -13.88 19.75 16.59
C GLN A 85 -14.15 18.25 16.40
N ASN A 86 -13.42 17.37 17.09
CA ASN A 86 -13.45 15.91 16.95
C ASN A 86 -13.13 15.44 15.53
N MET A 87 -12.25 16.17 14.85
CA MET A 87 -11.78 15.86 13.50
C MET A 87 -10.27 16.02 13.41
N VAL A 88 -9.64 15.18 12.59
CA VAL A 88 -8.23 15.35 12.25
C VAL A 88 -8.04 16.73 11.65
N ASN A 89 -7.02 17.42 12.12
CA ASN A 89 -6.70 18.79 11.74
C ASN A 89 -7.83 19.80 12.04
N GLY A 90 -8.63 19.53 13.08
CA GLY A 90 -9.78 20.35 13.46
C GLY A 90 -9.44 21.79 13.86
N GLU A 91 -8.22 22.07 14.31
CA GLU A 91 -7.80 23.44 14.62
C GLU A 91 -7.86 24.35 13.37
N GLN A 92 -7.52 23.82 12.20
CA GLN A 92 -7.58 24.54 10.92
C GLN A 92 -9.00 24.69 10.39
N PHE A 93 -9.92 23.83 10.82
CA PHE A 93 -11.34 23.92 10.47
C PHE A 93 -12.01 25.12 11.14
N VAL A 94 -11.66 25.40 12.41
CA VAL A 94 -12.21 26.54 13.18
C VAL A 94 -11.81 27.88 12.56
N GLY A 95 -10.64 27.96 11.93
CA GLY A 95 -10.17 29.16 11.21
C GLY A 95 -11.10 29.60 10.06
N GLY A 96 -11.94 28.69 9.56
CA GLY A 96 -12.95 28.97 8.53
C GLY A 96 -14.34 29.39 9.05
N GLY A 97 -14.52 29.54 10.38
CA GLY A 97 -15.79 29.96 10.99
C GLY A 97 -16.87 28.88 11.09
N ALA A 98 -16.62 27.68 10.56
CA ALA A 98 -17.48 26.51 10.74
C ALA A 98 -17.12 25.76 12.03
N ARG A 99 -18.13 25.33 12.79
CA ARG A 99 -17.98 24.44 13.94
C ARG A 99 -18.56 23.07 13.62
N SER A 100 -17.92 22.02 14.09
CA SER A 100 -18.41 20.65 14.00
C SER A 100 -19.72 20.47 14.80
N GLY A 101 -20.47 19.40 14.50
CA GLY A 101 -21.73 19.09 15.17
C GLY A 101 -23.01 19.60 14.48
N ARG A 102 -22.89 20.31 13.34
CA ARG A 102 -24.01 20.61 12.44
C ARG A 102 -24.04 19.67 11.23
N ASN A 103 -24.87 19.94 10.24
CA ASN A 103 -24.79 19.22 8.96
C ASN A 103 -23.42 19.46 8.32
N MET A 104 -22.58 18.43 8.30
CA MET A 104 -21.19 18.46 7.83
C MET A 104 -21.04 17.92 6.39
N THR A 105 -22.12 17.80 5.65
CA THR A 105 -22.10 17.10 4.35
C THR A 105 -21.62 17.95 3.16
N THR A 106 -21.54 19.27 3.34
CA THR A 106 -21.13 20.23 2.30
C THR A 106 -19.94 21.10 2.73
N VAL A 107 -19.29 20.76 3.84
CA VAL A 107 -18.14 21.51 4.33
C VAL A 107 -16.88 21.10 3.57
N THR A 108 -15.96 22.03 3.41
CA THR A 108 -14.60 21.71 2.95
C THR A 108 -13.83 21.11 4.14
N PRO A 109 -13.38 19.85 4.07
CA PRO A 109 -12.59 19.27 5.15
C PRO A 109 -11.23 19.97 5.24
N PRO A 110 -10.62 20.00 6.44
CA PRO A 110 -9.24 20.45 6.55
C PRO A 110 -8.31 19.50 5.78
N GLY A 111 -7.16 20.00 5.32
CA GLY A 111 -6.18 19.19 4.59
C GLY A 111 -5.64 18.03 5.42
N ALA A 112 -5.18 16.97 4.76
CA ALA A 112 -4.61 15.79 5.40
C ALA A 112 -3.27 16.11 6.10
N ILE A 113 -3.07 15.51 7.28
CA ILE A 113 -1.82 15.57 8.04
C ILE A 113 -0.91 14.44 7.56
N CYS A 114 0.16 14.84 6.89
CA CYS A 114 1.22 13.99 6.35
C CYS A 114 2.58 14.49 6.84
N ASP A 115 3.63 13.68 6.73
CA ASP A 115 4.99 14.23 6.79
C ASP A 115 5.43 14.68 5.40
N LYS A 116 5.92 15.92 5.29
CA LYS A 116 6.53 16.45 4.06
C LYS A 116 5.63 16.26 2.81
N SER A 117 6.19 15.83 1.68
CA SER A 117 5.43 15.74 0.42
C SER A 117 4.32 14.69 0.50
N LEU A 118 3.22 14.96 -0.18
CA LEU A 118 2.17 13.97 -0.40
C LEU A 118 2.66 12.81 -1.26
N GLY A 119 2.08 11.65 -1.01
CA GLY A 119 2.23 10.46 -1.82
C GLY A 119 1.36 10.59 -3.07
N GLN A 120 1.67 9.77 -4.08
CA GLN A 120 0.87 9.71 -5.29
C GLN A 120 -0.57 9.26 -4.95
N GLY A 121 -1.57 10.00 -5.45
CA GLY A 121 -2.99 9.69 -5.21
C GLY A 121 -3.61 10.37 -3.98
N MET A 122 -2.87 11.17 -3.20
CA MET A 122 -3.47 11.97 -2.12
C MET A 122 -3.92 13.35 -2.61
N THR A 123 -5.09 13.79 -2.16
CA THR A 123 -5.59 15.15 -2.36
C THR A 123 -5.30 16.01 -1.12
N ALA A 124 -4.89 17.26 -1.35
CA ALA A 124 -4.72 18.36 -0.38
C ALA A 124 -4.02 18.05 0.97
N ARG A 125 -2.75 18.46 1.08
CA ARG A 125 -1.98 18.47 2.33
C ARG A 125 -2.40 19.65 3.20
N ALA A 126 -2.42 19.45 4.51
CA ALA A 126 -2.36 20.54 5.47
C ALA A 126 -1.04 21.33 5.33
N GLY A 127 -1.02 22.63 5.61
CA GLY A 127 0.18 23.47 5.43
C GLY A 127 1.37 23.09 6.34
N ASP A 128 2.49 23.80 6.24
CA ASP A 128 3.77 23.43 6.88
C ASP A 128 3.78 23.41 8.43
N ARG A 129 2.73 23.91 9.11
CA ARG A 129 2.60 23.86 10.60
C ARG A 129 1.95 22.57 11.12
N THR A 130 1.54 21.68 10.23
CA THR A 130 0.77 20.47 10.51
C THR A 130 1.53 19.22 10.08
N ASP A 131 2.85 19.23 10.26
CA ASP A 131 3.69 18.05 10.03
C ASP A 131 3.38 16.97 11.07
N LEU A 132 3.14 15.75 10.59
CA LEU A 132 2.78 14.59 11.39
C LEU A 132 3.80 14.33 12.50
N ARG A 133 5.09 14.42 12.18
CA ARG A 133 6.17 14.29 13.16
C ARG A 133 6.08 15.33 14.27
N THR A 134 5.88 16.59 13.90
CA THR A 134 5.89 17.68 14.87
C THR A 134 4.73 17.54 15.85
N LEU A 135 3.56 17.15 15.35
CA LEU A 135 2.38 16.90 16.18
C LEU A 135 2.59 15.74 17.15
N MET A 136 3.05 14.59 16.65
CA MET A 136 3.26 13.39 17.47
C MET A 136 4.37 13.59 18.53
N THR A 137 5.51 14.18 18.15
CA THR A 137 6.60 14.44 19.12
C THR A 137 6.23 15.46 20.19
N ARG A 138 5.44 16.49 19.84
CA ARG A 138 5.01 17.53 20.80
C ARG A 138 4.24 16.96 21.99
N VAL A 139 3.45 15.91 21.78
CA VAL A 139 2.69 15.23 22.84
C VAL A 139 3.45 14.04 23.45
N GLY A 140 4.70 13.82 23.05
CA GLY A 140 5.56 12.74 23.54
C GLY A 140 5.25 11.35 22.97
N VAL A 141 4.56 11.26 21.84
CA VAL A 141 4.40 9.99 21.10
C VAL A 141 5.68 9.72 20.30
N ARG A 142 6.25 8.54 20.46
CA ARG A 142 7.42 8.11 19.68
C ARG A 142 6.99 7.79 18.26
N MET A 143 7.80 8.17 17.27
CA MET A 143 7.51 7.83 15.89
C MET A 143 7.55 6.32 15.67
N PRO A 144 6.56 5.76 14.96
CA PRO A 144 6.66 4.43 14.39
C PRO A 144 7.92 4.25 13.54
N PRO A 145 8.42 3.02 13.39
CA PRO A 145 9.45 2.75 12.40
C PRO A 145 8.90 2.97 10.98
N GLY A 146 9.68 3.60 10.13
CA GLY A 146 9.40 3.73 8.70
C GLY A 146 10.68 3.65 7.89
N ARG A 147 10.73 4.39 6.77
CA ARG A 147 11.80 4.29 5.78
C ARG A 147 13.14 4.80 6.31
N ALA A 148 13.13 5.96 6.95
CA ALA A 148 14.31 6.62 7.50
C ALA A 148 13.89 7.64 8.56
N GLU A 149 14.86 8.20 9.29
CA GLU A 149 14.62 9.35 10.13
C GLU A 149 14.14 10.54 9.27
N GLY A 150 12.94 11.03 9.56
CA GLY A 150 12.28 12.11 8.84
C GLY A 150 11.37 11.63 7.72
N LEU A 151 11.21 10.32 7.55
CA LEU A 151 10.33 9.68 6.57
C LEU A 151 9.67 8.45 7.20
N GLU A 152 9.29 8.55 8.48
CA GLU A 152 8.66 7.46 9.24
C GLU A 152 7.27 7.15 8.75
N ASP A 153 6.61 8.13 8.12
CA ASP A 153 5.31 7.98 7.50
C ASP A 153 5.38 7.17 6.20
N ARG A 154 6.58 6.71 5.79
CA ARG A 154 6.81 5.96 4.57
C ARG A 154 7.41 4.58 4.84
N TYR A 155 7.12 3.63 3.95
CA TYR A 155 7.72 2.30 3.97
C TYR A 155 7.96 1.80 2.54
N VAL A 156 9.13 1.24 2.28
CA VAL A 156 9.49 0.73 0.95
C VAL A 156 9.38 -0.79 0.93
N TYR A 157 8.78 -1.32 -0.13
CA TYR A 157 8.66 -2.75 -0.37
C TYR A 157 8.84 -3.06 -1.86
N LEU A 158 8.95 -4.35 -2.20
CA LEU A 158 9.03 -4.79 -3.59
C LEU A 158 7.67 -5.31 -4.03
N ASP A 159 7.25 -4.92 -5.23
CA ASP A 159 6.07 -5.50 -5.87
C ASP A 159 6.34 -6.90 -6.42
N THR A 160 5.34 -7.53 -7.06
CA THR A 160 5.48 -8.90 -7.58
C THR A 160 6.46 -9.01 -8.76
N ASN A 161 6.80 -7.91 -9.42
CA ASN A 161 7.80 -7.85 -10.48
C ASN A 161 9.20 -7.53 -9.92
N GLY A 162 9.30 -7.26 -8.61
CA GLY A 162 10.55 -6.90 -7.94
C GLY A 162 10.89 -5.42 -8.04
N ASN A 163 9.97 -4.58 -8.52
CA ASN A 163 10.16 -3.14 -8.57
C ASN A 163 9.87 -2.51 -7.19
N PRO A 164 10.65 -1.49 -6.77
CA PRO A 164 10.44 -0.84 -5.49
C PRO A 164 9.19 0.05 -5.51
N GLN A 165 8.33 -0.12 -4.51
CA GLN A 165 7.13 0.68 -4.25
C GLN A 165 7.25 1.35 -2.88
N GLU A 166 6.71 2.55 -2.73
CA GLU A 166 6.70 3.30 -1.47
C GLU A 166 5.27 3.50 -0.99
N VAL A 167 4.97 2.97 0.20
CA VAL A 167 3.73 3.23 0.92
C VAL A 167 3.89 4.49 1.75
N GLN A 168 2.86 5.34 1.83
CA GLN A 168 2.82 6.50 2.73
C GLN A 168 1.53 6.54 3.54
N VAL A 169 1.65 6.94 4.81
CA VAL A 169 0.55 7.10 5.76
C VAL A 169 0.27 8.57 6.00
N CYS A 170 -1.00 8.96 5.91
CA CYS A 170 -1.49 10.26 6.35
C CYS A 170 -2.78 10.12 7.15
N PHE A 171 -3.15 11.16 7.89
CA PHE A 171 -4.41 11.21 8.61
C PHE A 171 -5.27 12.33 8.07
N GLN A 172 -6.56 12.06 7.86
CA GLN A 172 -7.51 13.08 7.46
C GLN A 172 -8.89 12.81 8.07
N TRP A 173 -9.78 13.77 7.90
CA TRP A 173 -11.18 13.60 8.25
C TRP A 173 -12.02 13.61 6.97
N ASN A 174 -12.83 12.56 6.80
CA ASN A 174 -13.74 12.44 5.68
C ASN A 174 -15.10 13.03 6.04
N VAL A 175 -15.62 13.88 5.15
CA VAL A 175 -16.94 14.49 5.29
C VAL A 175 -18.05 13.42 5.32
N PRO A 176 -19.07 13.58 6.18
CA PRO A 176 -20.29 12.80 6.10
C PRO A 176 -20.98 13.00 4.75
N LEU A 177 -21.71 11.99 4.31
CA LEU A 177 -22.34 11.99 3.00
C LEU A 177 -23.67 12.74 3.07
N SER A 178 -23.91 13.68 2.15
CA SER A 178 -25.28 14.08 1.84
C SER A 178 -25.85 13.04 0.90
N SER A 179 -27.17 12.88 0.88
CA SER A 179 -27.87 12.01 -0.08
C SER A 179 -27.63 12.37 -1.56
N GLY A 180 -26.87 13.42 -1.89
CA GLY A 180 -26.67 13.92 -3.26
C GLY A 180 -25.26 14.39 -3.65
N SER A 181 -24.22 14.22 -2.82
CA SER A 181 -22.84 14.61 -3.19
C SER A 181 -22.03 13.40 -3.64
N ALA A 182 -22.00 13.19 -4.96
CA ALA A 182 -21.37 12.02 -5.59
C ALA A 182 -19.82 12.07 -5.63
N ALA A 183 -19.19 13.17 -5.21
CA ALA A 183 -17.73 13.31 -5.29
C ALA A 183 -16.98 12.40 -4.29
N ASN A 184 -17.61 12.05 -3.16
CA ASN A 184 -17.06 11.17 -2.12
C ASN A 184 -18.01 9.97 -1.85
N ALA A 185 -18.80 9.54 -2.85
CA ALA A 185 -20.02 8.77 -2.61
C ALA A 185 -19.78 7.41 -1.94
N VAL A 186 -19.96 7.39 -0.63
CA VAL A 186 -20.17 6.24 0.26
C VAL A 186 -18.99 5.28 0.42
N GLY A 187 -18.10 5.11 -0.57
CA GLY A 187 -16.93 4.23 -0.42
C GLY A 187 -15.74 4.86 0.27
N ASP A 188 -15.71 6.17 0.51
CA ASP A 188 -14.67 6.79 1.35
C ASP A 188 -15.01 6.75 2.85
N GLY A 189 -16.28 6.52 3.20
CA GLY A 189 -16.78 6.57 4.57
C GLY A 189 -16.67 7.97 5.22
N ALA A 190 -17.11 8.09 6.47
CA ALA A 190 -17.09 9.36 7.22
C ALA A 190 -16.29 9.25 8.53
N GLY A 191 -15.72 10.37 8.98
CA GLY A 191 -14.98 10.47 10.23
C GLY A 191 -13.46 10.46 10.05
N ASN A 192 -12.74 10.23 11.15
CA ASN A 192 -11.27 10.25 11.16
C ASN A 192 -10.72 8.94 10.58
N VAL A 193 -9.80 9.08 9.63
CA VAL A 193 -9.25 7.96 8.88
C VAL A 193 -7.75 8.12 8.71
N MET A 194 -7.08 6.99 8.60
CA MET A 194 -5.70 6.89 8.14
C MET A 194 -5.72 6.51 6.66
N ILE A 195 -5.16 7.35 5.82
CA ILE A 195 -5.00 7.14 4.39
C ILE A 195 -3.66 6.47 4.14
N ILE A 196 -3.67 5.39 3.36
CA ILE A 196 -2.49 4.64 2.98
C ILE A 196 -2.38 4.66 1.45
N THR A 197 -1.40 5.38 0.91
CA THR A 197 -1.13 5.39 -0.55
C THR A 197 0.02 4.48 -0.92
N GLY A 198 0.17 4.21 -2.22
CA GLY A 198 1.29 3.44 -2.75
C GLY A 198 1.17 1.95 -2.50
N LEU A 199 -0.07 1.47 -2.29
CA LEU A 199 -0.35 0.05 -2.15
C LEU A 199 -0.52 -0.59 -3.52
N THR A 200 0.15 -1.70 -3.78
CA THR A 200 -0.18 -2.58 -4.90
C THR A 200 -1.48 -3.31 -4.61
N PRO A 201 -2.24 -3.76 -5.63
CA PRO A 201 -3.54 -4.35 -5.39
C PRO A 201 -3.49 -5.64 -4.55
N ASP A 202 -2.46 -6.47 -4.74
CA ASP A 202 -2.23 -7.63 -3.87
C ASP A 202 -1.98 -7.25 -2.40
N LEU A 203 -1.15 -6.22 -2.16
CA LEU A 203 -0.88 -5.76 -0.80
C LEU A 203 -2.15 -5.20 -0.17
N ALA A 204 -2.95 -4.44 -0.93
CA ALA A 204 -4.22 -3.91 -0.46
C ALA A 204 -5.19 -5.03 -0.06
N ARG A 205 -5.37 -6.06 -0.89
CA ARG A 205 -6.18 -7.25 -0.56
C ARG A 205 -5.67 -7.98 0.68
N ALA A 206 -4.36 -8.16 0.78
CA ALA A 206 -3.76 -8.85 1.92
C ALA A 206 -3.96 -8.07 3.21
N LEU A 207 -3.77 -6.75 3.19
CA LEU A 207 -4.01 -5.87 4.34
C LEU A 207 -5.47 -5.92 4.78
N ASP A 208 -6.39 -5.84 3.84
CA ASP A 208 -7.83 -5.90 4.08
C ASP A 208 -8.25 -7.19 4.77
N GLN A 209 -7.86 -8.34 4.18
CA GLN A 209 -8.09 -9.66 4.77
C GLN A 209 -7.49 -9.79 6.17
N MET A 210 -6.34 -9.16 6.45
CA MET A 210 -5.71 -9.18 7.78
C MET A 210 -6.38 -8.21 8.79
N ILE A 211 -7.09 -7.18 8.34
CA ILE A 211 -7.70 -6.15 9.19
C ILE A 211 -9.12 -6.53 9.62
N ASP A 212 -9.98 -6.93 8.69
CA ASP A 212 -11.39 -7.24 8.97
C ASP A 212 -11.88 -8.58 8.41
N GLY A 213 -10.96 -9.38 7.84
CA GLY A 213 -11.21 -10.79 7.54
C GLY A 213 -11.88 -11.04 6.20
N LYS A 214 -12.19 -9.99 5.43
CA LYS A 214 -12.76 -10.11 4.08
C LYS A 214 -12.02 -9.16 3.13
N PRO A 215 -11.60 -9.61 1.94
CA PRO A 215 -11.07 -8.72 0.92
C PRO A 215 -12.23 -8.03 0.20
N ASP A 216 -12.71 -6.92 0.75
CA ASP A 216 -13.73 -6.07 0.13
C ASP A 216 -13.25 -4.63 -0.02
N GLU A 217 -13.36 -4.07 -1.23
CA GLU A 217 -12.82 -2.73 -1.49
C GLU A 217 -13.77 -1.59 -1.06
N ARG A 218 -14.95 -1.94 -0.53
CA ARG A 218 -16.10 -1.03 -0.37
C ARG A 218 -16.60 -0.90 1.07
N GLU A 219 -16.56 -1.97 1.84
CA GLU A 219 -17.16 -2.03 3.15
C GLU A 219 -16.04 -2.09 4.21
N GLY A 220 -16.34 -2.52 5.43
CA GLY A 220 -15.28 -2.73 6.41
C GLY A 220 -14.56 -1.48 6.94
N ARG A 221 -13.49 -1.76 7.71
CA ARG A 221 -12.64 -0.72 8.29
C ARG A 221 -11.57 -0.29 7.29
N PHE A 222 -11.18 -1.15 6.38
CA PHE A 222 -10.18 -0.91 5.35
C PHE A 222 -10.87 -0.95 3.98
N ARG A 223 -10.71 0.10 3.17
CA ARG A 223 -11.44 0.22 1.89
C ARG A 223 -10.65 1.02 0.87
N ARG A 224 -10.97 0.91 -0.42
CA ARG A 224 -10.29 1.69 -1.46
C ARG A 224 -10.90 3.09 -1.59
N GLN A 225 -10.05 4.11 -1.68
CA GLN A 225 -10.49 5.47 -1.95
C GLN A 225 -11.04 5.61 -3.38
N GLY A 226 -12.13 6.38 -3.53
CA GLY A 226 -12.69 6.72 -4.83
C GLY A 226 -13.59 5.64 -5.45
N VAL A 227 -13.89 4.56 -4.71
CA VAL A 227 -14.89 3.58 -5.13
C VAL A 227 -16.28 4.09 -4.74
N LEU A 228 -17.19 4.23 -5.70
CA LEU A 228 -18.58 4.55 -5.37
C LEU A 228 -19.29 3.26 -4.93
N ASN A 229 -20.13 3.30 -3.89
CA ASN A 229 -21.00 2.15 -3.57
C ASN A 229 -22.00 1.80 -4.68
N ASN A 230 -22.06 2.58 -5.75
CA ASN A 230 -22.90 2.31 -6.90
C ASN A 230 -22.17 2.51 -8.24
N ALA A 231 -20.85 2.36 -8.28
CA ALA A 231 -20.09 2.32 -9.54
C ALA A 231 -20.43 1.01 -10.28
N GLY A 232 -21.61 0.99 -10.91
CA GLY A 232 -22.20 -0.20 -11.53
C GLY A 232 -23.73 -0.22 -11.57
N GLY A 233 -24.43 0.71 -10.92
CA GLY A 233 -25.90 0.81 -11.00
C GLY A 233 -26.67 -0.33 -10.31
N THR A 234 -26.05 -1.09 -9.40
CA THR A 234 -26.68 -2.20 -8.72
C THR A 234 -27.36 -1.80 -7.40
N THR A 235 -28.48 -2.47 -7.15
CA THR A 235 -29.45 -2.27 -6.07
C THR A 235 -28.82 -2.03 -4.68
N PRO A 236 -29.47 -1.24 -3.80
CA PRO A 236 -29.14 -1.22 -2.38
C PRO A 236 -29.04 -2.66 -1.85
N ASN A 237 -27.97 -3.00 -1.11
CA ASN A 237 -27.62 -4.34 -0.61
C ASN A 237 -27.00 -5.33 -1.63
N ALA A 238 -26.37 -4.84 -2.71
CA ALA A 238 -25.50 -5.70 -3.52
C ALA A 238 -24.32 -6.26 -2.68
N PRO A 239 -23.88 -7.51 -2.91
CA PRO A 239 -22.72 -8.06 -2.23
C PRO A 239 -21.47 -7.19 -2.47
N GLY A 240 -20.58 -7.17 -1.46
CA GLY A 240 -19.32 -6.42 -1.52
C GLY A 240 -18.49 -6.76 -2.76
N GLN A 241 -17.77 -5.75 -3.26
CA GLN A 241 -16.92 -5.87 -4.43
C GLN A 241 -15.50 -6.18 -3.97
N GLU A 242 -14.87 -7.20 -4.55
CA GLU A 242 -13.43 -7.43 -4.34
C GLU A 242 -12.62 -6.30 -4.97
N TRP A 243 -11.40 -6.07 -4.48
CA TRP A 243 -10.42 -5.16 -5.08
C TRP A 243 -10.25 -5.42 -6.58
N GLN A 244 -10.88 -4.58 -7.42
CA GLN A 244 -10.92 -4.78 -8.87
C GLN A 244 -9.58 -4.57 -9.55
N ALA A 245 -8.68 -3.82 -8.91
CA ALA A 245 -7.34 -3.61 -9.43
C ALA A 245 -6.55 -4.93 -9.38
N SER A 246 -5.89 -5.28 -10.47
CA SER A 246 -5.06 -6.47 -10.57
C SER A 246 -3.58 -6.10 -10.63
N ASN A 247 -2.68 -7.02 -10.30
CA ASN A 247 -1.25 -6.80 -10.47
C ASN A 247 -0.80 -6.74 -11.94
N ARG A 248 -1.74 -6.91 -12.89
CA ARG A 248 -1.50 -6.69 -14.32
C ARG A 248 -1.87 -5.29 -14.78
N ASP A 249 -2.53 -4.52 -13.91
CA ASP A 249 -2.87 -3.14 -14.21
C ASP A 249 -1.58 -2.32 -14.09
N GLN A 250 -1.23 -1.59 -15.14
CA GLN A 250 -0.04 -0.75 -15.15
C GLN A 250 -0.27 0.57 -14.41
N PHE A 251 0.80 1.11 -13.84
CA PHE A 251 0.79 2.44 -13.27
C PHE A 251 0.32 3.50 -14.31
N GLY A 252 -0.78 4.19 -14.00
CA GLY A 252 -1.28 5.31 -14.81
C GLY A 252 -1.98 4.94 -16.13
N THR A 253 -2.25 3.66 -16.41
CA THR A 253 -3.02 3.23 -17.60
C THR A 253 -4.05 2.15 -17.26
N SER A 254 -5.05 1.97 -18.13
CA SER A 254 -6.06 0.90 -18.03
C SER A 254 -5.75 -0.31 -18.93
N ASN A 255 -4.49 -0.51 -19.31
CA ASN A 255 -4.10 -1.53 -20.29
C ASN A 255 -3.36 -2.71 -19.64
N ASP A 256 -3.82 -3.91 -19.96
CA ASP A 256 -3.34 -5.23 -19.50
C ASP A 256 -2.04 -5.62 -20.23
N ARG A 257 -0.93 -4.93 -19.93
CA ARG A 257 0.42 -5.27 -20.41
C ARG A 257 1.32 -5.52 -19.21
N ALA A 258 2.00 -6.67 -19.21
CA ALA A 258 2.79 -7.16 -18.09
C ALA A 258 4.20 -7.54 -18.56
N PHE A 259 5.02 -6.54 -18.91
CA PHE A 259 6.46 -6.75 -18.97
C PHE A 259 7.05 -6.78 -17.55
N ASP A 260 8.19 -7.43 -17.37
CA ASP A 260 8.85 -7.55 -16.07
C ASP A 260 9.43 -6.22 -15.57
N GLU A 261 9.73 -5.29 -16.48
CA GLU A 261 10.11 -3.91 -16.16
C GLU A 261 8.94 -2.99 -15.81
N ASP A 262 7.69 -3.40 -16.06
CA ASP A 262 6.53 -2.54 -15.84
C ASP A 262 6.23 -2.39 -14.35
N GLN A 263 5.95 -1.15 -13.95
CA GLN A 263 5.47 -0.85 -12.61
C GLN A 263 3.99 -1.21 -12.48
N ILE A 264 3.70 -1.94 -11.40
CA ILE A 264 2.33 -2.31 -11.05
C ILE A 264 1.57 -1.07 -10.60
N ALA A 265 0.29 -0.99 -10.95
CA ALA A 265 -0.61 0.05 -10.48
C ALA A 265 -0.59 0.15 -8.95
N ILE A 266 -0.76 1.37 -8.45
CA ILE A 266 -0.94 1.64 -7.03
C ILE A 266 -2.36 2.11 -6.76
N VAL A 267 -2.83 1.83 -5.56
CA VAL A 267 -4.13 2.24 -5.04
C VAL A 267 -3.96 2.97 -3.71
N THR A 268 -4.94 3.80 -3.39
CA THR A 268 -5.07 4.44 -2.09
C THR A 268 -6.13 3.73 -1.28
N ALA A 269 -5.79 3.35 -0.05
CA ALA A 269 -6.71 2.78 0.91
C ALA A 269 -7.03 3.74 2.05
N ILE A 270 -8.21 3.58 2.61
CA ILE A 270 -8.76 4.30 3.75
C ILE A 270 -8.92 3.30 4.87
N TYR A 271 -8.24 3.54 5.98
CA TYR A 271 -8.39 2.77 7.21
C TYR A 271 -9.11 3.63 8.26
N ARG A 272 -10.31 3.22 8.67
CA ARG A 272 -11.10 3.91 9.70
C ARG A 272 -10.45 3.77 11.09
N MET A 273 -10.15 4.91 11.69
CA MET A 273 -9.59 4.98 13.03
C MET A 273 -10.68 4.86 14.10
N ASN A 274 -10.36 4.14 15.15
CA ASN A 274 -11.20 4.08 16.35
C ASN A 274 -10.93 5.33 17.19
N GLN A 275 -11.98 5.87 17.81
CA GLN A 275 -11.94 6.99 18.75
C GLN A 275 -12.66 6.59 20.02
#